data_AF-A0A257TPL7-F1
#
_entry.id   AF-A0A257TPL7-F1
#
_cell.length_a   1.000
_cell.length_b   1.000
_cell.length_c   1.000
_cell.angle_alpha   90.00
_cell.angle_beta   90.00
_cell.angle_gamma   90.00
#
_symmetry.space_group_name_H-M   'P 1'
#
loop_
_entity.id
_entity.type
_entity.pdbx_description
1 polymer ?
#
loop_
_entity_poly.entity_id
_entity_poly.type
_entity_poly.pdbx_seq_one_letter_code
_entity_poly.pdbx_strand_id
1 'polypeptide(L)'
;MKEAFIEDLITYISTAFFSLAVVVIYLRNRHRTSMQNISKLESAKKLGLHEPVSLHPVVNQDTCIGSGACITACPEKDILGLVHGKAQVINASRCVGHGAC
;
A
#
# COMPACT_ATOMS: atom_id res chain seq x y z
N MET A 1 -6.79 47.30 11.16
CA MET A 1 -5.59 46.55 11.62
C MET A 1 -5.97 45.21 12.25
N LYS A 2 -6.97 45.13 13.14
CA LYS A 2 -7.46 43.85 13.71
C LYS A 2 -8.22 42.96 12.72
N GLU A 3 -9.08 43.54 11.87
CA GLU A 3 -9.88 42.78 10.89
C GLU A 3 -9.01 41.99 9.89
N ALA A 4 -8.01 42.65 9.28
CA ALA A 4 -7.08 41.98 8.36
C ALA A 4 -6.27 40.86 9.03
N PHE A 5 -5.90 41.03 10.30
CA PHE A 5 -5.18 39.99 11.05
C PHE A 5 -6.06 38.76 11.33
N ILE A 6 -7.36 38.95 11.53
CA ILE A 6 -8.31 37.86 11.76
C ILE A 6 -8.55 37.06 10.48
N GLU A 7 -8.69 37.73 9.33
CA GLU A 7 -8.87 37.08 8.02
C GLU A 7 -7.67 36.21 7.63
N ASP A 8 -6.45 36.73 7.82
CA ASP A 8 -5.22 35.98 7.59
C ASP A 8 -5.15 34.76 8.50
N LEU A 9 -5.46 34.92 9.79
CA LEU A 9 -5.44 33.83 10.77
C LEU A 9 -6.43 32.70 10.40
N ILE A 10 -7.64 33.05 9.96
CA ILE A 10 -8.65 32.07 9.53
C ILE A 10 -8.19 31.32 8.28
N THR A 11 -7.59 32.03 7.32
CA THR A 11 -7.05 31.43 6.09
C THR A 11 -5.93 30.43 6.39
N TYR A 12 -4.99 30.79 7.26
CA TYR A 12 -3.90 29.88 7.64
C TYR A 12 -4.40 28.67 8.42
N ILE A 13 -5.31 28.84 9.38
CA ILE A 13 -5.84 27.73 10.19
C ILE A 13 -6.63 26.76 9.31
N SER A 14 -7.50 27.26 8.43
CA SER A 14 -8.29 26.41 7.54
C SER A 14 -7.40 25.62 6.57
N THR A 15 -6.38 26.25 6.00
CA THR A 15 -5.41 25.60 5.11
C THR A 15 -4.58 24.54 5.85
N ALA A 16 -4.09 24.86 7.04
CA ALA A 16 -3.33 23.93 7.89
C ALA A 16 -4.20 22.74 8.34
N PHE A 17 -5.45 22.99 8.71
CA PHE A 17 -6.39 21.95 9.11
C PHE A 17 -6.71 21.01 7.95
N PHE A 18 -6.98 21.54 6.77
CA PHE A 18 -7.30 20.75 5.59
C PHE A 18 -6.12 19.87 5.16
N SER A 19 -4.92 20.46 5.08
CA SER A 19 -3.70 19.72 4.74
C SER A 19 -3.39 18.62 5.76
N LEU A 20 -3.52 18.91 7.07
CA LEU A 20 -3.34 17.91 8.12
C LEU A 20 -4.37 16.78 8.02
N ALA A 21 -5.65 17.11 7.79
CA ALA A 21 -6.71 16.13 7.66
C ALA A 21 -6.43 15.13 6.51
N VAL A 22 -6.00 15.63 5.34
CA VAL A 22 -5.65 14.78 4.19
C VAL A 22 -4.51 13.82 4.54
N VAL A 23 -3.44 14.32 5.16
CA VAL A 23 -2.28 13.49 5.56
C VAL A 23 -2.70 12.41 6.55
N VAL A 24 -3.48 12.77 7.57
CA VAL A 24 -3.96 11.82 8.59
C VAL A 24 -4.84 10.73 7.98
N ILE A 25 -5.79 11.10 7.11
CA ILE A 25 -6.67 10.14 6.42
C ILE A 25 -5.84 9.19 5.54
N TYR A 26 -4.90 9.74 4.76
CA TYR A 26 -4.03 8.95 3.90
C TYR A 26 -3.21 7.92 4.68
N LEU A 27 -2.54 8.35 5.76
CA LEU A 27 -1.75 7.47 6.61
C LEU A 27 -2.60 6.39 7.29
N ARG A 28 -3.80 6.76 7.76
CA ARG A 28 -4.72 5.81 8.42
C ARG A 28 -5.24 4.76 7.45
N ASN A 29 -5.59 5.14 6.23
CA ASN A 29 -6.00 4.19 5.20
C ASN A 29 -4.85 3.25 4.81
N ARG A 30 -3.65 3.79 4.62
CA ARG A 30 -2.45 2.98 4.34
C ARG A 30 -2.16 1.96 5.43
N HIS A 31 -2.31 2.35 6.70
CA HIS A 31 -2.14 1.43 7.83
C HIS A 31 -3.19 0.31 7.82
N ARG A 32 -4.46 0.64 7.61
CA ARG A 32 -5.54 -0.36 7.53
C ARG A 32 -5.30 -1.39 6.42
N THR A 33 -4.97 -0.93 5.23
CA THR A 33 -4.67 -1.81 4.09
C THR A 33 -3.45 -2.70 4.37
N SER A 34 -2.40 -2.16 5.00
CA SER A 34 -1.23 -2.94 5.38
C SER A 34 -1.59 -4.09 6.34
N MET A 35 -2.42 -3.82 7.35
CA MET A 35 -2.85 -4.85 8.31
C MET A 35 -3.69 -5.94 7.66
N GLN A 36 -4.55 -5.58 6.71
CA GLN A 36 -5.34 -6.57 5.93
C GLN A 36 -4.43 -7.50 5.12
N ASN A 37 -3.39 -6.95 4.48
CA ASN A 37 -2.46 -7.74 3.69
C ASN A 37 -1.58 -8.67 4.56
N ILE A 38 -1.20 -8.23 5.76
CA ILE A 38 -0.48 -9.08 6.73
C ILE A 38 -1.35 -10.29 7.12
N SER A 39 -2.63 -10.08 7.42
CA SER A 39 -3.55 -11.17 7.75
C SER A 39 -3.72 -12.17 6.60
N LYS A 40 -3.80 -11.68 5.35
CA LYS A 40 -3.82 -12.54 4.15
C LYS A 40 -2.53 -13.34 3.99
N LEU A 41 -1.38 -12.71 4.21
CA LEU A 41 -0.06 -13.36 4.13
C LEU A 41 0.04 -14.51 5.15
N GLU A 42 -0.39 -14.28 6.40
CA GLU A 42 -0.41 -15.32 7.43
C GLU A 42 -1.35 -16.47 7.07
N SER A 43 -2.52 -16.15 6.51
CA SER A 43 -3.48 -17.16 6.05
C SER A 43 -2.91 -18.01 4.91
N ALA A 44 -2.24 -17.39 3.93
CA ALA A 44 -1.57 -18.09 2.84
C ALA A 44 -0.45 -19.02 3.34
N LYS A 45 0.32 -18.59 4.35
CA LYS A 45 1.33 -19.44 5.01
C LYS A 45 0.70 -20.65 5.71
N LYS A 46 -0.39 -20.44 6.46
CA LYS A 46 -1.11 -21.54 7.15
C LYS A 46 -1.66 -22.58 6.19
N LEU A 47 -2.12 -22.15 5.02
CA LEU A 47 -2.68 -23.02 3.98
C LEU A 47 -1.59 -23.67 3.10
N GLY A 48 -0.30 -23.40 3.32
CA GLY A 48 0.79 -23.89 2.47
C GLY A 48 0.80 -23.28 1.06
N LEU A 49 0.01 -22.24 0.82
CA LEU A 49 -0.13 -21.56 -0.48
C LEU A 49 0.94 -20.48 -0.71
N HIS A 50 1.74 -20.18 0.32
CA HIS A 50 2.80 -19.19 0.25
C HIS A 50 3.99 -19.67 -0.59
N GLU A 51 4.18 -20.98 -0.70
CA GLU A 51 5.32 -21.57 -1.41
C GLU A 51 4.93 -21.84 -2.87
N PRO A 52 5.75 -21.38 -3.83
CA PRO A 52 5.40 -21.46 -5.25
C PRO A 52 5.73 -22.84 -5.82
N VAL A 53 4.82 -23.37 -6.64
CA VAL A 53 5.02 -24.63 -7.37
C VAL A 53 5.97 -24.48 -8.57
N SER A 54 6.35 -23.26 -8.94
CA SER A 54 7.23 -22.94 -10.09
C SER A 54 7.82 -21.51 -9.98
N LEU A 55 8.18 -20.87 -11.10
CA LEU A 55 8.64 -19.48 -11.13
C LEU A 55 7.59 -18.53 -10.53
N HIS A 56 8.05 -17.62 -9.67
CA HIS A 56 7.23 -16.62 -9.01
C HIS A 56 7.94 -15.26 -9.03
N PRO A 57 7.19 -14.14 -8.94
CA PRO A 57 7.81 -12.84 -8.79
C PRO A 57 8.61 -12.79 -7.49
N VAL A 58 9.78 -12.14 -7.55
CA VAL A 58 10.63 -11.86 -6.40
C VAL A 58 10.73 -10.35 -6.28
N VAL A 59 10.30 -9.81 -5.13
CA VAL A 59 10.39 -8.37 -4.86
C VAL A 59 11.55 -8.14 -3.91
N ASN A 60 12.56 -7.39 -4.36
CA ASN A 60 13.58 -6.86 -3.47
C ASN A 60 13.00 -5.68 -2.68
N GLN A 61 12.86 -5.84 -1.36
CA GLN A 61 12.30 -4.80 -0.50
C GLN A 61 13.23 -3.60 -0.33
N ASP A 62 14.55 -3.77 -0.43
CA ASP A 62 15.50 -2.68 -0.24
C ASP A 62 15.45 -1.67 -1.39
N THR A 63 15.11 -2.13 -2.59
CA THR A 63 14.97 -1.28 -3.79
C THR A 63 13.52 -0.88 -4.08
N CYS A 64 12.54 -1.48 -3.40
CA CYS A 64 11.12 -1.22 -3.66
C CYS A 64 10.71 0.17 -3.15
N ILE A 65 10.28 1.03 -4.07
CA ILE A 65 9.75 2.38 -3.77
C ILE A 65 8.26 2.39 -3.38
N GLY A 66 7.58 1.24 -3.41
CA GLY A 66 6.18 1.14 -2.98
C GLY A 66 5.16 1.73 -3.94
N SER A 67 5.48 1.86 -5.24
CA SER A 67 4.58 2.44 -6.25
C SER A 67 3.30 1.61 -6.48
N GLY A 68 3.35 0.30 -6.23
CA GLY A 68 2.23 -0.62 -6.46
C GLY A 68 1.99 -0.96 -7.93
N ALA A 69 2.83 -0.51 -8.87
CA ALA A 69 2.68 -0.78 -10.30
C ALA A 69 2.61 -2.29 -10.62
N CYS A 70 3.48 -3.09 -10.00
CA CYS A 70 3.51 -4.54 -10.15
C CYS A 70 2.21 -5.24 -9.70
N ILE A 71 1.48 -4.64 -8.73
CA ILE A 71 0.21 -5.16 -8.23
C ILE A 71 -0.90 -4.87 -9.25
N THR A 72 -0.94 -3.64 -9.76
CA THR A 72 -1.93 -3.22 -10.77
C THR A 72 -1.72 -3.94 -12.09
N ALA A 73 -0.48 -4.24 -12.47
CA ALA A 73 -0.15 -4.93 -13.71
C ALA A 73 -0.55 -6.41 -13.69
N CYS A 74 -0.78 -7.01 -12.52
CA CYS A 74 -1.09 -8.43 -12.41
C CYS A 74 -2.56 -8.72 -12.80
N PRO A 75 -2.81 -9.48 -13.89
CA PRO A 75 -4.18 -9.77 -14.34
C PRO A 75 -4.93 -10.70 -13.39
N GLU A 76 -4.22 -11.60 -12.72
CA GLU A 76 -4.77 -12.60 -11.78
C GLU A 76 -5.25 -11.98 -10.47
N LYS A 77 -4.69 -10.81 -10.11
CA LYS A 77 -4.92 -10.08 -8.84
C LYS A 77 -4.52 -10.92 -7.60
N ASP A 78 -4.30 -10.26 -6.47
CA ASP A 78 -4.03 -10.89 -5.16
C ASP A 78 -2.77 -11.81 -5.08
N ILE A 79 -1.91 -11.85 -6.11
CA ILE A 79 -0.59 -12.50 -6.07
C ILE A 79 0.42 -11.62 -5.32
N LEU A 80 0.43 -10.33 -5.63
CA LEU A 80 1.28 -9.29 -5.03
C LEU A 80 0.39 -8.33 -4.23
N GLY A 81 0.93 -7.76 -3.16
CA GLY A 81 0.26 -6.70 -2.40
C GLY A 81 1.26 -5.77 -1.69
N LEU A 82 0.78 -4.66 -1.15
CA LEU A 82 1.60 -3.72 -0.38
C LEU A 82 1.59 -4.09 1.11
N VAL A 83 2.76 -4.36 1.67
CA VAL A 83 2.97 -4.59 3.10
C VAL A 83 4.00 -3.57 3.59
N HIS A 84 3.67 -2.82 4.64
CA HIS A 84 4.50 -1.72 5.15
C HIS A 84 4.95 -0.72 4.07
N GLY A 85 4.13 -0.53 3.03
CA GLY A 85 4.45 0.37 1.94
C GLY A 85 5.42 -0.17 0.90
N LYS A 86 5.79 -1.45 0.97
CA LYS A 86 6.62 -2.13 -0.03
C LYS A 86 5.83 -3.28 -0.65
N ALA A 87 6.11 -3.59 -1.91
CA ALA A 87 5.48 -4.73 -2.56
C ALA A 87 5.97 -6.04 -1.91
N GLN A 88 5.07 -6.98 -1.75
CA GLN A 88 5.30 -8.28 -1.14
C GLN A 88 4.50 -9.33 -1.92
N VAL A 89 5.11 -10.49 -2.14
CA VAL A 89 4.44 -11.67 -2.67
C VAL A 89 3.54 -12.26 -1.58
N ILE A 90 2.25 -12.38 -1.87
CA ILE A 90 1.23 -12.92 -0.96
C ILE A 90 0.93 -14.38 -1.34
N ASN A 91 0.43 -14.60 -2.55
CA ASN A 91 -0.01 -15.90 -3.06
C ASN A 91 0.87 -16.36 -4.24
N ALA A 92 2.11 -16.75 -3.95
CA ALA A 92 3.09 -17.12 -4.97
C ALA A 92 2.61 -18.32 -5.82
N SER A 93 1.93 -19.28 -5.20
CA SER A 93 1.38 -20.49 -5.85
C SER A 93 0.34 -20.21 -6.94
N ARG A 94 -0.30 -19.04 -6.93
CA ARG A 94 -1.29 -18.63 -7.95
C ARG A 94 -0.64 -17.93 -9.15
N CYS A 95 0.67 -17.73 -9.12
CA CYS A 95 1.39 -17.18 -10.25
C CYS A 95 1.49 -18.20 -11.37
N VAL A 96 0.99 -17.82 -12.55
CA VAL A 96 1.05 -18.64 -13.78
C VAL A 96 2.10 -18.14 -14.78
N GLY A 97 2.87 -17.09 -14.43
CA GLY A 97 4.03 -16.67 -15.22
C GLY A 97 3.79 -15.61 -16.32
N HIS A 98 2.78 -14.74 -16.17
CA HIS A 98 2.50 -13.67 -17.16
C HIS A 98 3.65 -12.67 -17.40
N GLY A 99 4.54 -12.47 -16.42
CA GLY A 99 5.67 -11.55 -16.55
C GLY A 99 5.30 -10.06 -16.70
N ALA A 100 4.09 -9.66 -16.31
CA ALA A 100 3.60 -8.28 -16.46
C ALA A 100 4.05 -7.33 -15.34
N CYS A 101 4.58 -7.86 -14.23
CA CYS A 101 4.86 -7.15 -12.98
C CYS A 101 6.27 -6.57 -12.89
#